data_AF-A0A9Q3F946-F1
#
_entry.id   AF-A0A9Q3F946-F1
#
_cell.length_a   1.000
_cell.length_b   1.000
_cell.length_c   1.000
_cell.angle_alpha   90.00
_cell.angle_beta   90.00
_cell.angle_gamma   90.00
#
_symmetry.space_group_name_H-M   'P 1'
#
loop_
_entity.id
_entity.type
_entity.pdbx_description
1 polymer ?
#
loop_
_entity_poly.entity_id
_entity_poly.type
_entity_poly.pdbx_seq_one_letter_code
_entity_poly.pdbx_strand_id
1 'polypeptide(L)'
;MKECKDPSFSSKLDEIRKKAYDEGRFHLLDGILYHRTKHTSVMALTDRTVINTILHDCHDSVAAGHLSADRTLERVKTCFWWPNWKKDVSEYLQTCDRCQKANRATGKKFGIMIQIQEPKSPWEIVLMDWVTALPQEEREVTLHA
;
A
#
# COMPACT_ATOMS: atom_id res chain seq x y z
N MET A 1 -16.75 25.97 10.46
CA MET A 1 -15.31 26.09 10.14
C MET A 1 -15.09 27.48 9.56
N LYS A 2 -14.50 28.39 10.34
CA LYS A 2 -14.16 29.74 9.87
C LYS A 2 -13.01 29.64 8.88
N GLU A 3 -13.08 30.38 7.78
CA GLU A 3 -11.96 30.48 6.84
C GLU A 3 -10.75 31.08 7.56
N CYS A 4 -9.66 30.33 7.61
CA CYS A 4 -8.42 30.72 8.26
C CYS A 4 -7.39 31.00 7.16
N LYS A 5 -7.66 32.08 6.40
CA LYS A 5 -6.71 32.64 5.45
C LYS A 5 -5.86 33.68 6.20
N ASP A 6 -4.63 33.33 6.55
CA ASP A 6 -3.64 34.26 7.08
C ASP A 6 -2.93 35.00 5.93
N PRO A 7 -3.06 36.34 5.81
CA PRO A 7 -2.41 37.13 4.76
C PRO A 7 -0.88 37.10 4.85
N SER A 8 -0.32 36.96 6.06
CA SER A 8 1.13 36.92 6.30
C SER A 8 1.76 35.61 5.81
N PHE A 9 0.95 34.57 5.66
CA PHE A 9 1.39 33.26 5.16
C PHE A 9 1.38 33.20 3.63
N SER A 10 0.40 33.85 2.98
CA SER A 10 0.29 33.91 1.51
C SER A 10 1.55 34.49 0.84
N SER A 11 2.26 35.40 1.51
CA SER A 11 3.53 35.98 1.01
C SER A 11 4.73 35.03 1.09
N LYS A 12 4.67 33.96 1.89
CA LYS A 12 5.74 32.96 2.05
C LYS A 12 5.57 31.72 1.17
N LEU A 13 4.43 31.59 0.50
CA LEU A 13 4.16 30.50 -0.43
C LEU A 13 4.83 30.79 -1.79
N ASP A 14 5.31 29.73 -2.44
CA ASP A 14 5.64 29.82 -3.86
C ASP A 14 4.39 30.16 -4.69
N GLU A 15 4.59 30.62 -5.92
CA GLU A 15 3.50 31.11 -6.78
C GLU A 15 2.41 30.05 -7.00
N ILE A 16 2.80 28.77 -7.15
CA ILE A 16 1.89 27.66 -7.39
C ILE A 16 0.96 27.44 -6.19
N ARG A 17 1.54 27.40 -4.98
CA ARG A 17 0.83 27.20 -3.73
C ARG A 17 0.03 28.43 -3.35
N LYS A 18 0.54 29.63 -3.63
CA LYS A 18 -0.16 30.90 -3.38
C LYS A 18 -1.46 30.99 -4.18
N LYS A 19 -1.39 30.75 -5.50
CA LYS A 19 -2.59 30.70 -6.35
C LYS A 19 -3.61 29.69 -5.82
N ALA A 20 -3.17 28.49 -5.49
CA ALA A 20 -4.04 27.45 -4.97
C ALA A 20 -4.63 27.80 -3.58
N TYR A 21 -3.87 28.49 -2.74
CA TYR A 21 -4.31 28.99 -1.44
C TYR A 21 -5.39 30.07 -1.58
N ASP A 22 -5.20 31.02 -2.50
CA ASP A 22 -6.16 32.08 -2.79
C ASP A 22 -7.47 31.48 -3.35
N GLU A 23 -7.37 30.43 -4.18
CA GLU A 23 -8.49 29.61 -4.68
C GLU A 23 -9.16 28.73 -3.60
N GLY A 24 -8.70 28.77 -2.35
CA GLY A 24 -9.30 28.03 -1.23
C GLY A 24 -8.99 26.53 -1.22
N ARG A 25 -8.01 26.08 -2.02
CA ARG A 25 -7.50 24.69 -1.98
C ARG A 25 -6.57 24.45 -0.80
N PHE A 26 -6.20 25.48 -0.06
CA PHE A 26 -5.42 25.38 1.17
C PHE A 26 -6.01 26.26 2.27
N HIS A 27 -5.74 25.90 3.53
CA HIS A 27 -6.01 26.72 4.70
C HIS A 27 -4.96 26.49 5.78
N LEU A 28 -4.77 27.48 6.64
CA LEU A 28 -3.83 27.42 7.76
C LEU A 28 -4.60 27.07 9.03
N LEU A 29 -4.08 26.17 9.86
CA LEU A 29 -4.63 25.88 11.19
C LEU A 29 -3.46 25.68 12.15
N ASP A 30 -3.40 26.49 13.21
CA ASP A 30 -2.34 26.44 14.22
C ASP A 30 -0.91 26.49 13.63
N GLY A 31 -0.73 27.29 12.57
CA GLY A 31 0.54 27.41 11.86
C GLY A 31 0.89 26.25 10.91
N ILE A 32 -0.01 25.27 10.78
CA ILE A 32 0.14 24.11 9.88
C ILE A 32 -0.72 24.33 8.63
N LEU A 33 -0.13 24.09 7.46
CA LEU A 33 -0.84 24.21 6.19
C LEU A 33 -1.60 22.91 5.89
N TYR A 34 -2.86 23.03 5.51
CA TYR A 34 -3.71 21.92 5.09
C TYR A 34 -4.15 22.09 3.65
N HIS A 35 -4.05 21.03 2.86
CA HIS A 35 -4.62 20.93 1.52
C HIS A 35 -6.05 20.40 1.61
N ARG A 36 -6.98 21.15 1.04
CA ARG A 36 -8.42 20.87 1.05
C ARG A 36 -8.86 20.36 -0.32
N THR A 37 -9.56 19.24 -0.31
CA THR A 37 -10.36 18.76 -1.44
C THR A 37 -11.85 18.85 -1.11
N LYS A 38 -12.72 18.38 -2.01
CA LYS A 38 -14.17 18.31 -1.76
C LYS A 38 -14.52 17.50 -0.50
N HIS A 39 -13.72 16.48 -0.16
CA HIS A 39 -14.05 15.50 0.88
C HIS A 39 -12.98 15.35 1.97
N THR A 40 -11.79 15.92 1.79
CA THR A 40 -10.67 15.72 2.72
C THR A 40 -9.94 17.02 3.01
N SER A 41 -9.33 17.08 4.18
CA SER A 41 -8.35 18.09 4.58
C SER A 41 -7.15 17.35 5.16
N VAL A 42 -5.99 17.49 4.52
CA VAL A 42 -4.77 16.74 4.88
C VAL A 42 -3.59 17.68 4.99
N MET A 43 -2.60 17.32 5.81
CA MET A 43 -1.45 18.18 6.06
C MET A 43 -0.62 18.36 4.78
N ALA A 44 -0.36 19.60 4.40
CA ALA A 44 0.44 19.94 3.23
C ALA A 44 1.92 20.06 3.62
N LEU A 45 2.75 19.15 3.09
CA LEU A 45 4.18 19.12 3.35
C LEU A 45 4.93 19.92 2.27
N THR A 46 5.94 20.68 2.70
CA THR A 46 6.78 21.51 1.82
C THR A 46 8.25 21.13 1.89
N ASP A 47 8.74 20.70 3.06
CA ASP A 47 10.13 20.32 3.28
C ASP A 47 10.39 18.87 2.86
N ARG A 48 11.43 18.67 2.03
CA ARG A 48 11.82 17.34 1.55
C ARG A 48 12.32 16.43 2.67
N THR A 49 12.95 16.99 3.70
CA THR A 49 13.42 16.22 4.85
C THR A 49 12.24 15.60 5.60
N VAL A 50 11.21 16.40 5.89
CA VAL A 50 9.97 15.96 6.51
C VAL A 50 9.24 14.93 5.63
N ILE A 51 9.17 15.15 4.32
CA ILE A 51 8.58 14.17 3.39
C ILE A 51 9.30 12.83 3.50
N ASN A 52 10.63 12.81 3.51
CA ASN A 52 11.39 11.56 3.63
C ASN A 52 11.15 10.87 4.98
N THR A 53 11.04 11.62 6.08
CA THR A 53 10.67 11.07 7.39
C THR A 53 9.29 10.44 7.36
N ILE A 54 8.30 11.11 6.75
CA ILE A 54 6.95 10.56 6.62
C ILE A 54 6.92 9.30 5.75
N LEU A 55 7.69 9.26 4.67
CA LEU A 55 7.81 8.06 3.82
C LEU A 55 8.37 6.88 4.61
N HIS A 56 9.44 7.11 5.38
CA HIS A 56 9.99 6.12 6.30
C HIS A 56 8.96 5.65 7.33
N ASP A 57 8.24 6.58 7.96
CA ASP A 57 7.26 6.23 8.98
C ASP A 57 6.06 5.46 8.42
N CYS A 58 5.67 5.77 7.17
CA CYS A 58 4.58 5.08 6.48
C CYS A 58 4.97 3.69 5.97
N HIS A 59 6.26 3.40 5.79
CA HIS A 59 6.73 2.18 5.13
C HIS A 59 7.71 1.35 5.97
N ASP A 60 8.84 1.94 6.37
CA ASP A 60 9.98 1.26 7.00
C ASP A 60 9.86 1.13 8.51
N SER A 61 9.02 1.96 9.15
CA SER A 61 8.81 1.86 10.59
C SER A 61 8.32 0.45 10.97
N VAL A 62 8.74 -0.03 12.14
CA VAL A 62 8.32 -1.34 12.66
C VAL A 62 6.79 -1.43 12.73
N ALA A 63 6.12 -0.32 13.06
CA ALA A 63 4.67 -0.23 13.10
C ALA A 63 4.01 -0.19 11.71
N ALA A 64 4.70 0.27 10.67
CA ALA A 64 4.23 0.18 9.30
C ALA A 64 4.38 -1.23 8.72
N GLY A 65 5.47 -1.93 9.04
CA GLY A 65 5.63 -3.34 8.66
C GLY A 65 5.76 -3.56 7.15
N HIS A 66 6.32 -2.60 6.40
CA HIS A 66 6.55 -2.71 4.96
C HIS A 66 5.30 -3.09 4.15
N LEU A 67 4.18 -2.39 4.40
CA LEU A 67 2.91 -2.62 3.71
C LEU A 67 3.07 -2.59 2.18
N SER A 68 2.10 -3.20 1.49
CA SER A 68 2.00 -3.12 0.03
C SER A 68 1.99 -1.68 -0.47
N ALA A 69 2.36 -1.50 -1.75
CA ALA A 69 2.40 -0.19 -2.38
C ALA A 69 1.06 0.54 -2.28
N ASP A 70 -0.04 -0.16 -2.53
CA ASP A 70 -1.40 0.40 -2.45
C ASP A 70 -1.73 0.90 -1.05
N ARG A 71 -1.39 0.12 -0.02
CA ARG A 71 -1.61 0.51 1.39
C ARG A 71 -0.77 1.70 1.80
N THR A 72 0.49 1.75 1.35
CA THR A 72 1.38 2.90 1.63
C THR A 72 0.86 4.16 0.95
N LEU A 73 0.42 4.06 -0.31
CA LEU A 73 -0.20 5.16 -1.05
C LEU A 73 -1.48 5.65 -0.37
N GLU A 74 -2.32 4.75 0.12
CA GLU A 74 -3.55 5.11 0.84
C GLU A 74 -3.26 5.82 2.16
N ARG A 75 -2.27 5.34 2.92
CA ARG A 75 -1.84 5.98 4.17
C ARG A 75 -1.32 7.39 3.95
N VAL A 76 -0.48 7.59 2.92
CA VAL A 76 -0.01 8.93 2.56
C VAL A 76 -1.17 9.82 2.12
N LYS A 77 -2.06 9.32 1.24
CA LYS A 77 -3.22 10.06 0.71
C LYS A 77 -4.18 10.55 1.80
N THR A 78 -4.36 9.77 2.86
CA THR A 78 -5.33 10.06 3.92
C THR A 78 -4.82 11.08 4.95
N CYS A 79 -3.51 11.23 5.09
CA CYS A 79 -2.90 12.09 6.10
C CYS A 79 -2.16 13.30 5.53
N PHE A 80 -1.59 13.18 4.33
CA PHE A 80 -0.62 14.14 3.80
C PHE A 80 -0.87 14.51 2.33
N TRP A 81 -0.29 15.64 1.92
CA TRP A 81 -0.26 16.08 0.53
C TRP A 81 1.03 16.86 0.24
N TRP A 82 1.60 16.64 -0.94
CA TRP A 82 2.59 17.50 -1.55
C TRP A 82 2.54 17.35 -3.09
N PRO A 83 3.13 18.26 -3.87
CA PRO A 83 3.20 18.10 -5.32
C PRO A 83 3.89 16.79 -5.69
N ASN A 84 3.29 16.02 -6.62
CA ASN A 84 3.82 14.74 -7.09
C ASN A 84 3.96 13.64 -6.02
N TRP A 85 3.23 13.72 -4.90
CA TRP A 85 3.32 12.75 -3.81
C TRP A 85 3.20 11.28 -4.24
N LYS A 86 2.32 10.97 -5.20
CA LYS A 86 2.17 9.60 -5.72
C LYS A 86 3.45 9.08 -6.35
N LYS A 87 4.13 9.94 -7.13
CA LYS A 87 5.37 9.58 -7.82
C LYS A 87 6.48 9.35 -6.79
N ASP A 88 6.62 10.27 -5.84
CA ASP A 88 7.61 10.16 -4.76
C ASP A 88 7.42 8.89 -3.92
N VAL A 89 6.19 8.56 -3.54
CA VAL A 89 5.90 7.32 -2.80
C VAL A 89 6.29 6.09 -3.64
N SER A 90 5.91 6.05 -4.92
CA SER A 90 6.26 4.93 -5.80
C SER A 90 7.77 4.77 -5.97
N GLU A 91 8.50 5.87 -6.17
CA GLU A 91 9.97 5.85 -6.29
C GLU A 91 10.61 5.39 -4.98
N TYR A 92 10.12 5.86 -3.83
CA TYR A 92 10.59 5.42 -2.52
C TYR A 92 10.40 3.92 -2.30
N LEU A 93 9.24 3.38 -2.64
CA LEU A 93 8.96 1.95 -2.50
C LEU A 93 9.82 1.07 -3.42
N GLN A 94 10.26 1.60 -4.56
CA GLN A 94 11.17 0.89 -5.47
C GLN A 94 12.58 0.74 -4.89
N THR A 95 12.99 1.59 -3.94
CA THR A 95 14.32 1.48 -3.29
C THR A 95 14.32 0.54 -2.08
N CYS A 96 13.16 0.07 -1.61
CA CYS A 96 13.08 -0.81 -0.45
C CYS A 96 13.55 -2.25 -0.74
N ASP A 97 14.78 -2.57 -0.34
CA ASP A 97 15.39 -3.89 -0.52
C ASP A 97 14.54 -5.04 0.06
N ARG A 98 13.93 -4.85 1.24
CA ARG A 98 13.07 -5.85 1.88
C ARG A 98 11.86 -6.19 1.03
N CYS A 99 11.17 -5.18 0.51
CA CYS A 99 10.01 -5.38 -0.36
C CYS A 99 10.42 -5.98 -1.71
N GLN A 100 11.53 -5.52 -2.30
CA GLN A 100 12.00 -6.07 -3.57
C GLN A 100 12.40 -7.54 -3.46
N LYS A 101 12.95 -7.97 -2.31
CA LYS A 101 13.27 -9.38 -2.05
C LYS A 101 12.04 -10.23 -1.74
N ALA A 102 11.14 -9.72 -0.90
CA ALA A 102 9.94 -10.46 -0.48
C ALA A 102 8.90 -10.59 -1.61
N ASN A 103 8.68 -9.51 -2.36
CA ASN A 103 7.70 -9.44 -3.45
C ASN A 103 8.35 -9.55 -4.83
N ARG A 104 9.55 -10.13 -4.92
CA ARG A 104 10.16 -10.43 -6.22
C ARG A 104 9.14 -11.23 -7.03
N ALA A 105 8.88 -10.79 -8.26
CA ALA A 105 8.07 -11.55 -9.20
C ALA A 105 8.69 -12.94 -9.37
N THR A 106 8.16 -13.90 -8.63
CA THR A 106 8.66 -15.27 -8.60
C THR A 106 7.80 -16.05 -9.58
N GLY A 107 8.08 -15.88 -10.87
CA GLY A 107 7.35 -16.63 -11.88
C GLY A 107 7.79 -16.32 -13.30
N LYS A 108 7.99 -17.37 -14.10
CA LYS A 108 7.66 -17.30 -15.53
C LYS A 108 6.20 -16.83 -15.62
N LYS A 109 5.83 -16.13 -16.72
CA LYS A 109 4.42 -15.80 -17.00
C LYS A 109 3.55 -17.01 -16.61
N PHE A 110 2.49 -16.79 -15.83
CA PHE A 110 1.53 -17.85 -15.52
C PHE A 110 1.27 -18.61 -16.82
N GLY A 111 1.61 -19.89 -16.83
CA GLY A 111 1.38 -20.73 -18.01
C GLY A 111 -0.10 -20.61 -18.36
N ILE A 112 -0.41 -20.63 -19.65
CA ILE A 112 -1.82 -20.76 -20.07
C ILE A 112 -2.33 -22.04 -19.41
N MET A 113 -3.46 -21.97 -18.70
CA MET A 113 -4.13 -23.16 -18.20
C MET A 113 -4.39 -24.07 -19.39
N ILE A 114 -3.65 -25.16 -19.47
CA ILE A 114 -3.81 -26.14 -20.53
C ILE A 114 -4.93 -27.06 -20.10
N GLN A 115 -5.92 -27.24 -20.97
CA GLN A 115 -6.97 -28.20 -20.72
C GLN A 115 -6.37 -29.62 -20.78
N ILE A 116 -6.52 -30.36 -19.68
CA ILE A 116 -6.27 -31.80 -19.68
C ILE A 116 -7.27 -32.48 -20.62
N GLN A 117 -6.77 -33.38 -21.46
CA GLN A 117 -7.61 -34.14 -22.39
C GLN A 117 -8.59 -35.00 -21.60
N GLU A 118 -9.84 -35.07 -22.06
CA GLU A 118 -10.86 -35.92 -21.44
C GLU A 118 -10.49 -37.40 -21.66
N PRO A 119 -10.46 -38.22 -20.60
CA PRO A 119 -10.26 -39.66 -20.74
C PRO A 119 -11.43 -40.28 -21.52
N LYS A 120 -11.13 -41.11 -22.51
CA LYS A 120 -12.10 -41.76 -23.41
C LYS A 120 -12.63 -43.09 -22.87
N SER A 121 -11.97 -43.63 -21.85
CA SER A 121 -12.29 -44.93 -21.27
C SER A 121 -12.05 -44.95 -19.75
N PRO A 122 -12.76 -45.83 -19.00
CA PRO A 122 -12.50 -46.02 -17.59
C PRO A 122 -11.04 -46.42 -17.34
N TRP A 123 -10.44 -45.89 -16.27
CA TRP A 123 -9.05 -46.17 -15.84
C TRP A 123 -7.94 -45.62 -16.74
N GLU A 124 -8.25 -44.79 -17.74
CA GLU A 124 -7.25 -44.21 -18.64
C GLU A 124 -6.34 -43.18 -17.95
N ILE A 125 -6.88 -42.45 -16.97
CA ILE A 125 -6.14 -41.48 -16.15
C ILE A 125 -6.47 -41.74 -14.68
N VAL A 126 -5.42 -41.88 -13.86
CA VAL A 126 -5.52 -41.95 -12.40
C VAL A 126 -4.75 -40.77 -11.81
N LEU A 127 -5.46 -39.87 -11.15
CA LEU A 127 -4.89 -38.77 -10.40
C LEU A 127 -4.87 -39.18 -8.92
N MET A 128 -3.73 -39.04 -8.28
CA MET A 128 -3.55 -39.35 -6.86
C MET A 128 -2.91 -38.15 -6.18
N ASP A 129 -3.45 -37.78 -5.02
CA ASP A 129 -2.89 -36.75 -4.16
C ASP A 129 -2.86 -37.25 -2.71
N TRP A 130 -1.93 -36.71 -1.93
CA TRP A 130 -1.74 -37.08 -0.54
C TRP A 130 -2.42 -36.07 0.36
N VAL A 131 -3.40 -36.53 1.14
CA VAL A 131 -3.91 -35.75 2.27
C VAL A 131 -2.96 -35.94 3.44
N THR A 132 -2.32 -34.85 3.86
CA THR A 132 -1.46 -34.84 5.06
C THR A 132 -2.15 -34.07 6.19
N ALA A 133 -1.68 -34.26 7.43
CA ALA A 133 -2.25 -33.68 8.65
C ALA A 133 -3.65 -34.19 9.06
N LEU A 134 -3.93 -35.47 8.80
CA LEU A 134 -5.08 -36.15 9.41
C LEU A 134 -4.84 -36.36 10.92
N PRO A 135 -5.90 -36.32 11.75
CA PRO A 135 -5.78 -36.70 13.16
C PRO A 135 -5.22 -38.11 13.29
N GLN A 136 -4.39 -38.33 14.30
CA GLN A 136 -3.88 -39.66 14.59
C GLN A 136 -5.04 -40.53 15.08
N GLU A 137 -5.47 -41.50 14.27
CA GLU A 137 -6.42 -42.51 14.72
C GLU A 137 -5.72 -43.45 15.72
N GLU A 138 -6.28 -43.58 16.92
CA GLU A 138 -5.99 -44.72 17.79
C GLU A 138 -6.65 -45.94 17.16
N ARG A 139 -5.85 -46.81 16.53
CA ARG A 139 -6.34 -48.11 16.07
C ARG A 139 -6.58 -48.99 17.29
N GLU A 140 -7.82 -49.09 17.73
CA GLU A 140 -8.24 -50.17 18.62
C GLU A 140 -8.18 -51.48 17.81
N VAL A 141 -7.13 -52.28 18.05
CA VAL A 141 -6.98 -53.58 17.40
C VAL A 141 -7.87 -54.56 18.16
N THR A 142 -9.12 -54.72 17.72
CA THR A 142 -9.99 -55.77 18.23
C THR A 142 -9.48 -57.12 17.72
N LEU A 143 -8.70 -57.82 18.54
CA LEU A 143 -8.35 -59.22 18.31
C LEU A 143 -9.61 -60.06 18.50
N HIS A 144 -10.25 -60.44 17.40
CA HIS A 144 -11.23 -61.53 17.42
C HIS A 144 -10.45 -62.85 17.48
N ALA A 145 -10.44 -63.45 18.68
CA ALA A 145 -9.96 -64.80 18.95
C ALA A 145 -11.00 -65.86 18.54
#